data_AF-A0A8T4PTI3-F1
#
_entry.id   AF-A0A8T4PTI3-F1
#
_cell.length_a   1.000
_cell.length_b   1.000
_cell.length_c   1.000
_cell.angle_alpha   90.00
_cell.angle_beta   90.00
_cell.angle_gamma   90.00
#
_symmetry.space_group_name_H-M   'P 1'
#
loop_
_entity.id
_entity.type
_entity.pdbx_description
1 polymer ?
#
loop_
_entity_poly.entity_id
_entity_poly.type
_entity_poly.pdbx_seq_one_letter_code
_entity_poly.pdbx_strand_id
1 'polypeptide(L)'
;MKKLSLLAVFLLAIPFVSADCGITNLASCLPEKLYEYTIGVINAPLQPFLTLTKNLLSEPVNVDGFLSLWAIITYLISLFYGLFLLFAGFNFLLSGYSALKREQAKEWIKNIVLMILFIQASFYLYTLTLEISSLLTTSILDLIDPNFFLLTIDNLANVGLQLVFSGVYLLTMVFSILGLSVRYMLVAIGVVFFPLGIFFNFIPPIKSYGRLIINTLMILIFLPFFQALLLLGASKLIEIPIFQNFKILVMTAAMSLVWCSMVFLLLFAIIKAVIGVWNSSVGQVTRIAAGALK
;
A
#
# COMPACT_ATOMS: atom_id res chain seq x y z
N MET A 1 -12.95 50.62 10.16
CA MET A 1 -13.80 49.41 10.23
C MET A 1 -13.07 48.10 9.91
N LYS A 2 -12.17 48.01 8.91
CA LYS A 2 -11.42 46.76 8.62
C LYS A 2 -10.57 46.21 9.78
N LYS A 3 -10.00 47.07 10.63
CA LYS A 3 -9.22 46.65 11.82
C LYS A 3 -10.08 46.05 12.94
N LEU A 4 -11.36 46.44 13.04
CA LEU A 4 -12.27 45.94 14.08
C LEU A 4 -12.82 44.55 13.74
N SER A 5 -13.06 44.29 12.44
CA SER A 5 -13.46 42.97 11.94
C SER A 5 -12.37 41.91 12.16
N LEU A 6 -11.10 42.28 12.05
CA LEU A 6 -9.98 41.35 12.24
C LEU A 6 -9.79 41.01 13.73
N LEU A 7 -10.04 41.98 14.62
CA LEU A 7 -10.01 41.79 16.07
C LEU A 7 -11.21 40.95 16.55
N ALA A 8 -12.38 41.10 15.93
CA ALA A 8 -13.56 40.28 16.21
C ALA A 8 -13.40 38.82 15.75
N VAL A 9 -12.75 38.58 14.60
CA VAL A 9 -12.39 37.21 14.16
C VAL A 9 -11.33 36.61 15.09
N PHE A 10 -10.37 37.40 15.57
CA PHE A 10 -9.38 36.95 16.55
C PHE A 10 -10.02 36.63 17.91
N LEU A 11 -11.02 37.41 18.34
CA LEU A 11 -11.81 37.16 19.55
C LEU A 11 -12.75 35.95 19.43
N LEU A 12 -13.33 35.70 18.25
CA LEU A 12 -14.12 34.49 17.96
C LEU A 12 -13.25 33.23 17.80
N ALA A 13 -11.95 33.39 17.53
CA ALA A 13 -10.97 32.30 17.52
C ALA A 13 -10.42 31.98 18.92
N ILE A 14 -10.89 32.65 19.98
CA ILE A 14 -10.65 32.24 21.36
C ILE A 14 -11.80 31.30 21.74
N PRO A 15 -11.65 29.97 21.66
CA PRO A 15 -12.63 29.10 22.29
C PRO A 15 -12.64 29.41 23.80
N PHE A 16 -13.82 29.32 24.40
CA PHE A 16 -13.98 29.39 25.86
C PHE A 16 -13.06 28.33 26.49
N VAL A 17 -11.86 28.75 26.93
CA VAL A 17 -11.01 27.97 27.81
C VAL A 17 -11.76 27.95 29.14
N SER A 18 -12.54 26.89 29.34
CA SER A 18 -13.18 26.56 30.61
C SER A 18 -12.08 26.21 31.60
N ALA A 19 -11.57 27.22 32.28
CA ALA A 19 -10.53 27.08 33.27
C ALA A 19 -11.15 26.84 34.66
N ASP A 20 -11.09 25.61 35.16
CA ASP A 20 -11.21 25.31 36.60
C ASP A 20 -9.95 25.78 37.36
N CYS A 21 -9.43 26.97 37.03
CA CYS A 21 -8.26 27.54 37.69
C CYS A 21 -8.75 28.44 38.85
N GLY A 22 -8.41 28.08 40.09
CA GLY A 22 -8.62 28.97 41.24
C GLY A 22 -7.76 30.25 41.15
N ILE A 23 -8.26 31.36 41.70
CA ILE A 23 -7.61 32.68 41.69
C ILE A 23 -6.17 32.63 42.25
N THR A 24 -5.88 31.70 43.15
CA THR A 24 -4.55 31.51 43.76
C THR A 24 -3.52 30.82 42.86
N ASN A 25 -3.95 30.09 41.83
CA ASN A 25 -3.09 29.37 40.88
C ASN A 25 -3.16 29.93 39.45
N LEU A 26 -3.74 31.11 39.27
CA LEU A 26 -3.96 31.71 37.95
C LEU A 26 -2.66 31.90 37.16
N ALA A 27 -1.57 32.27 37.84
CA ALA A 27 -0.28 32.56 37.21
C ALA A 27 0.43 31.31 36.65
N SER A 28 0.23 30.14 37.26
CA SER A 28 0.79 28.86 36.76
C SER A 28 -0.16 28.13 35.82
N CYS A 29 -1.47 28.23 36.05
CA CYS A 29 -2.50 27.54 35.27
C CYS A 29 -2.71 28.17 33.88
N LEU A 30 -2.57 29.49 33.75
CA LEU A 30 -2.81 30.19 32.50
C LEU A 30 -1.77 29.86 31.40
N PRO A 31 -0.45 29.80 31.68
CA PRO A 31 0.53 29.30 30.71
C PRO A 31 0.31 27.85 30.31
N GLU A 32 -0.06 26.97 31.25
CA GLU A 32 -0.31 25.55 30.99
C GLU A 32 -1.53 25.33 30.08
N LYS A 33 -2.63 26.05 30.33
CA LYS A 33 -3.82 25.97 29.47
C LYS A 33 -3.63 26.61 28.11
N LEU A 34 -2.91 27.71 28.02
CA LEU A 34 -2.56 28.33 26.74
C LEU A 34 -1.65 27.39 25.92
N TYR A 35 -0.81 26.61 26.61
CA TYR A 35 0.05 25.61 26.02
C TYR A 35 -0.72 24.37 25.51
N GLU A 36 -1.59 23.78 26.34
CA GLU A 36 -2.51 22.71 25.91
C GLU A 36 -3.35 23.14 24.70
N TYR A 37 -3.85 24.38 24.70
CA TYR A 37 -4.57 24.95 23.58
C TYR A 37 -3.71 25.02 22.32
N THR A 38 -2.47 25.50 22.42
CA THR A 38 -1.55 25.61 21.27
C THR A 38 -1.25 24.22 20.68
N ILE A 39 -1.01 23.21 21.53
CA ILE A 39 -0.85 21.82 21.08
C ILE A 39 -2.13 21.32 20.41
N GLY A 40 -3.29 21.59 21.01
CA GLY A 40 -4.59 21.19 20.47
C GLY A 40 -4.82 21.77 19.08
N VAL A 41 -4.51 23.05 18.87
CA VAL A 41 -4.62 23.72 17.57
C VAL A 41 -3.65 23.12 16.54
N ILE A 42 -2.43 22.76 16.93
CA ILE A 42 -1.44 22.14 16.03
C ILE A 42 -1.81 20.68 15.70
N ASN A 43 -2.32 19.91 16.66
CA ASN A 43 -2.71 18.51 16.46
C ASN A 43 -4.09 18.35 15.80
N ALA A 44 -4.98 19.33 15.90
CA ALA A 44 -6.29 19.32 15.25
C ALA A 44 -6.23 19.01 13.74
N PRO A 45 -5.39 19.68 12.92
CA PRO A 45 -5.27 19.35 11.51
C PRO A 45 -4.61 17.99 11.25
N LEU A 46 -3.82 17.44 12.20
CA LEU A 46 -3.17 16.13 12.04
C LEU A 46 -4.15 14.97 12.14
N GLN A 47 -5.18 15.07 12.99
CA GLN A 47 -6.17 14.01 13.21
C GLN A 47 -6.81 13.46 11.93
N PRO A 48 -7.38 14.29 11.02
CA PRO A 48 -7.99 13.76 9.80
C PRO A 48 -6.98 13.05 8.90
N PHE A 49 -5.74 13.55 8.79
CA PHE A 49 -4.69 12.90 7.99
C PHE A 49 -4.23 11.57 8.60
N LEU A 50 -4.16 11.50 9.93
CA LEU A 50 -3.83 10.27 10.64
C LEU A 50 -4.91 9.22 10.49
N THR A 51 -6.17 9.59 10.67
CA THR A 51 -7.31 8.69 10.44
C THR A 51 -7.33 8.19 9.00
N LEU A 52 -7.11 9.07 8.03
CA LEU A 52 -7.06 8.69 6.63
C LEU A 52 -5.86 7.75 6.32
N THR A 53 -4.69 8.03 6.90
CA THR A 53 -3.51 7.14 6.77
C THR A 53 -3.78 5.77 7.38
N LYS A 54 -4.38 5.73 8.57
CA LYS A 54 -4.78 4.48 9.24
C LYS A 54 -5.75 3.69 8.36
N ASN A 55 -6.84 4.32 7.89
CA ASN A 55 -7.82 3.67 7.03
C ASN A 55 -7.17 3.14 5.74
N LEU A 56 -6.32 3.91 5.07
CA LEU A 56 -5.63 3.45 3.86
C LEU A 56 -4.66 2.28 4.09
N LEU A 57 -4.14 2.12 5.30
CA LEU A 57 -3.28 0.99 5.68
C LEU A 57 -4.12 -0.23 6.10
N SER A 58 -5.14 -0.04 6.94
CA SER A 58 -5.87 -1.12 7.59
C SER A 58 -7.07 -1.62 6.80
N GLU A 59 -7.77 -0.77 6.07
CA GLU A 59 -9.02 -1.13 5.42
C GLU A 59 -8.76 -2.00 4.17
N PRO A 60 -9.47 -3.13 3.99
CA PRO A 60 -9.35 -3.91 2.78
C PRO A 60 -9.86 -3.09 1.59
N VAL A 61 -9.19 -3.22 0.46
CA VAL A 61 -9.62 -2.55 -0.77
C VAL A 61 -10.96 -3.14 -1.19
N ASN A 62 -11.99 -2.29 -1.34
CA ASN A 62 -13.28 -2.74 -1.84
C ASN A 62 -13.15 -3.08 -3.34
N VAL A 63 -13.26 -4.38 -3.65
CA VAL A 63 -13.13 -4.92 -5.01
C VAL A 63 -14.46 -5.29 -5.66
N ASP A 64 -15.57 -5.18 -4.94
CA ASP A 64 -16.90 -5.60 -5.41
C ASP A 64 -17.34 -4.79 -6.63
N GLY A 65 -16.97 -3.50 -6.67
CA GLY A 65 -17.21 -2.64 -7.82
C GLY A 65 -16.53 -3.11 -9.12
N PHE A 66 -15.51 -3.96 -9.04
CA PHE A 66 -14.76 -4.49 -10.18
C PHE A 66 -15.19 -5.90 -10.59
N LEU A 67 -16.20 -6.48 -9.94
CA LEU A 67 -16.68 -7.84 -10.22
C LEU A 67 -17.15 -8.00 -11.68
N SER A 68 -17.85 -6.99 -12.22
CA SER A 68 -18.31 -7.00 -13.61
C SER A 68 -17.14 -7.03 -14.61
N LEU A 69 -16.10 -6.24 -14.36
CA LEU A 69 -14.89 -6.20 -15.19
C LEU A 69 -14.11 -7.51 -15.11
N TRP A 70 -13.99 -8.08 -13.90
CA TRP A 70 -13.40 -9.39 -13.70
C TRP A 70 -14.15 -10.48 -14.49
N ALA A 71 -15.49 -10.48 -14.45
CA ALA A 71 -16.32 -11.44 -15.18
C ALA A 71 -16.11 -11.33 -16.70
N ILE A 72 -15.99 -10.12 -17.25
CA ILE A 72 -15.70 -9.90 -18.67
C ILE A 72 -14.34 -10.49 -19.04
N ILE A 73 -13.30 -10.24 -18.25
CA ILE A 73 -11.96 -10.77 -18.51
C ILE A 73 -11.92 -12.29 -18.42
N THR A 74 -12.53 -12.89 -17.39
CA THR A 74 -12.59 -14.35 -17.26
C THR A 74 -13.36 -14.99 -18.41
N TYR A 75 -14.45 -14.38 -18.87
CA TYR A 75 -15.17 -14.82 -20.06
C TYR A 75 -14.30 -14.76 -21.32
N LEU A 76 -13.58 -13.66 -21.53
CA LEU A 76 -12.65 -13.53 -22.66
C LEU A 76 -11.56 -14.60 -22.62
N ILE A 77 -10.97 -14.84 -21.45
CA ILE A 77 -9.98 -15.90 -21.26
C ILE A 77 -10.60 -17.29 -21.53
N SER A 78 -11.87 -17.49 -21.17
CA SER A 78 -12.54 -18.78 -21.35
C SER A 78 -12.67 -19.22 -22.80
N LEU A 79 -12.71 -18.28 -23.75
CA LEU A 79 -12.70 -18.57 -25.18
C LEU A 79 -11.44 -19.35 -25.60
N PHE A 80 -10.31 -19.13 -24.92
CA PHE A 80 -9.06 -19.84 -25.21
C PHE A 80 -9.01 -21.26 -24.62
N TYR A 81 -9.87 -21.60 -23.65
CA TYR A 81 -9.84 -22.92 -23.01
C TYR A 81 -10.11 -24.04 -23.99
N GLY A 82 -11.13 -23.90 -24.84
CA GLY A 82 -11.46 -24.88 -25.86
C GLY A 82 -10.31 -25.09 -26.85
N LEU A 83 -9.66 -24.01 -27.26
CA LEU A 83 -8.53 -24.07 -28.18
C LEU A 83 -7.31 -24.76 -27.55
N PHE A 84 -6.99 -24.46 -26.29
CA PHE A 84 -5.90 -25.14 -25.59
C PHE A 84 -6.18 -26.62 -25.35
N LEU A 85 -7.43 -26.98 -25.02
CA LEU A 85 -7.81 -28.37 -24.80
C LEU A 85 -7.74 -29.17 -26.11
N LEU A 86 -8.22 -28.61 -27.22
CA LEU A 86 -8.06 -29.20 -28.55
C LEU A 86 -6.58 -29.36 -28.93
N PHE A 87 -5.77 -28.32 -28.72
CA PHE A 87 -4.34 -28.36 -29.00
C PHE A 87 -3.61 -29.41 -28.15
N ALA A 88 -3.92 -29.50 -26.85
CA ALA A 88 -3.35 -30.50 -25.96
C ALA A 88 -3.81 -31.92 -26.32
N GLY A 89 -5.09 -32.08 -26.68
CA GLY A 89 -5.65 -33.35 -27.17
C GLY A 89 -4.98 -33.83 -28.45
N PHE A 90 -4.77 -32.93 -29.41
CA PHE A 90 -4.05 -33.25 -30.65
C PHE A 90 -2.59 -33.65 -30.39
N ASN A 91 -1.87 -32.90 -29.54
CA ASN A 91 -0.51 -33.28 -29.14
C ASN A 91 -0.47 -34.63 -28.43
N PHE A 92 -1.47 -34.93 -27.60
CA PHE A 92 -1.57 -36.22 -26.93
C PHE A 92 -1.75 -37.38 -27.93
N LEU A 93 -2.63 -37.23 -28.93
CA LEU A 93 -2.83 -38.23 -29.99
C LEU A 93 -1.55 -38.46 -30.81
N LEU A 94 -0.83 -37.40 -31.19
CA LEU A 94 0.42 -37.50 -31.95
C LEU A 94 1.61 -38.00 -31.13
N SER A 95 1.57 -37.86 -29.80
CA SER A 95 2.68 -38.24 -28.91
C SER A 95 2.91 -39.75 -28.78
N GLY A 96 2.08 -40.59 -29.41
CA GLY A 96 2.14 -42.05 -29.30
C GLY A 96 3.49 -42.69 -29.66
N TYR A 97 4.33 -42.00 -30.44
CA TYR A 97 5.61 -42.53 -30.92
C TYR A 97 6.77 -42.42 -29.90
N SER A 98 6.67 -41.60 -28.85
CA SER A 98 7.72 -41.52 -27.83
C SER A 98 7.17 -41.28 -26.43
N ALA A 99 7.64 -42.08 -25.47
CA ALA A 99 7.22 -41.99 -24.07
C ALA A 99 7.39 -40.58 -23.48
N LEU A 100 8.48 -39.89 -23.86
CA LEU A 100 8.78 -38.55 -23.37
C LEU A 100 7.76 -37.49 -23.83
N LYS A 101 7.32 -37.52 -25.10
CA LYS A 101 6.31 -36.58 -25.60
C LYS A 101 4.95 -36.84 -24.97
N ARG A 102 4.65 -38.10 -24.65
CA ARG A 102 3.39 -38.48 -24.00
C ARG A 102 3.30 -37.94 -22.58
N GLU A 103 4.38 -37.99 -21.81
CA GLU A 103 4.42 -37.39 -20.47
C GLU A 103 4.26 -35.86 -20.52
N GLN A 104 4.91 -35.19 -21.46
CA GLN A 104 4.74 -33.73 -21.66
C GLN A 104 3.29 -33.37 -22.02
N ALA A 105 2.63 -34.15 -22.88
CA ALA A 105 1.24 -33.91 -23.26
C ALA A 105 0.28 -34.09 -22.06
N LYS A 106 0.52 -35.08 -21.19
CA LYS A 106 -0.25 -35.24 -19.94
C LYS A 106 -0.06 -34.05 -19.01
N GLU A 107 1.16 -33.54 -18.88
CA GLU A 107 1.45 -32.35 -18.07
C GLU A 107 0.70 -31.12 -18.61
N TRP A 108 0.64 -30.94 -19.93
CA TRP A 108 -0.14 -29.88 -20.56
C TRP A 108 -1.63 -29.97 -20.23
N ILE A 109 -2.23 -31.16 -20.33
CA ILE A 109 -3.65 -31.36 -19.97
C ILE A 109 -3.88 -31.03 -18.50
N LYS A 110 -3.02 -31.50 -17.59
CA LYS A 110 -3.09 -31.18 -16.15
C LYS A 110 -3.03 -29.67 -15.91
N ASN A 111 -2.09 -28.98 -16.56
CA ASN A 111 -1.92 -27.53 -16.42
C ASN A 111 -3.15 -26.76 -16.91
N ILE A 112 -3.77 -27.18 -18.02
CA ILE A 112 -5.00 -26.56 -18.54
C ILE A 112 -6.17 -26.74 -17.55
N VAL A 113 -6.36 -27.95 -17.01
CA VAL A 113 -7.43 -28.20 -16.03
C VAL A 113 -7.24 -27.37 -14.76
N LEU A 114 -6.01 -27.31 -14.24
CA LEU A 114 -5.70 -26.46 -13.08
C LEU A 114 -5.91 -24.97 -13.39
N MET A 115 -5.49 -24.53 -14.57
CA MET A 115 -5.67 -23.15 -15.02
C MET A 115 -7.16 -22.75 -15.02
N ILE A 116 -8.05 -23.59 -15.56
CA ILE A 116 -9.50 -23.34 -15.56
C ILE A 116 -10.00 -23.18 -14.12
N LEU A 117 -9.64 -24.10 -13.22
CA LEU A 117 -10.06 -24.06 -11.82
C LEU A 117 -9.59 -22.77 -11.13
N PHE A 118 -8.31 -22.41 -11.26
CA PHE A 118 -7.76 -21.23 -10.61
C PHE A 118 -8.29 -19.92 -11.16
N ILE A 119 -8.58 -19.82 -12.45
CA ILE A 119 -9.15 -18.60 -13.03
C ILE A 119 -10.59 -18.39 -12.52
N GLN A 120 -11.39 -19.45 -12.41
CA GLN A 120 -12.74 -19.32 -11.84
C GLN A 120 -12.69 -18.98 -10.34
N ALA A 121 -11.72 -19.51 -9.60
CA ALA A 121 -11.50 -19.18 -8.20
C ALA A 121 -10.79 -17.83 -7.98
N SER A 122 -10.35 -17.15 -9.04
CA SER A 122 -9.39 -16.04 -8.93
C SER A 122 -9.92 -14.85 -8.13
N PHE A 123 -11.19 -14.46 -8.29
CA PHE A 123 -11.79 -13.36 -7.52
C PHE A 123 -11.83 -13.67 -6.03
N TYR A 124 -12.22 -14.89 -5.67
CA TYR A 124 -12.27 -15.33 -4.28
C TYR A 124 -10.87 -15.37 -3.66
N LEU A 125 -9.89 -15.95 -4.36
CA LEU A 125 -8.50 -15.99 -3.91
C LEU A 125 -7.92 -14.58 -3.73
N TYR A 126 -8.25 -13.66 -4.63
CA TYR A 126 -7.81 -12.27 -4.53
C TYR A 126 -8.39 -11.57 -3.31
N THR A 127 -9.71 -11.67 -3.11
CA THR A 127 -10.44 -11.08 -1.98
C THR A 127 -9.92 -11.63 -0.65
N LEU A 128 -9.77 -12.95 -0.54
CA LEU A 128 -9.20 -13.59 0.65
C LEU A 128 -7.78 -13.11 0.95
N THR A 129 -6.96 -12.89 -0.09
CA THR A 129 -5.60 -12.36 0.10
C THR A 129 -5.62 -10.92 0.62
N LEU A 130 -6.55 -10.09 0.14
CA LEU A 130 -6.73 -8.72 0.64
C LEU A 130 -7.17 -8.70 2.10
N GLU A 131 -8.12 -9.55 2.47
CA GLU A 131 -8.61 -9.67 3.85
C GLU A 131 -7.49 -10.12 4.79
N ILE A 132 -6.70 -11.13 4.41
CA ILE A 132 -5.55 -11.57 5.22
C ILE A 132 -4.56 -10.41 5.41
N SER A 133 -4.23 -9.67 4.35
CA SER A 133 -3.30 -8.54 4.46
C SER A 133 -3.83 -7.43 5.37
N SER A 134 -5.12 -7.09 5.23
CA SER A 134 -5.80 -6.10 6.07
C SER A 134 -5.84 -6.51 7.55
N LEU A 135 -6.18 -7.78 7.84
CA LEU A 135 -6.21 -8.31 9.20
C LEU A 135 -4.83 -8.27 9.85
N LEU A 136 -3.80 -8.69 9.12
CA LEU A 136 -2.41 -8.65 9.60
C LEU A 136 -1.95 -7.21 9.86
N THR A 137 -2.30 -6.28 8.97
CA THR A 137 -1.94 -4.86 9.12
C THR A 137 -2.63 -4.23 10.32
N THR A 138 -3.94 -4.46 10.48
CA THR A 138 -4.73 -3.96 11.61
C THR A 138 -4.20 -4.49 12.94
N SER A 139 -3.91 -5.80 13.00
CA SER A 139 -3.34 -6.44 14.19
C SER A 139 -2.04 -5.80 14.65
N ILE A 140 -1.20 -5.32 13.72
CA ILE A 140 0.04 -4.61 14.07
C ILE A 140 -0.24 -3.17 14.48
N LEU A 141 -1.14 -2.47 13.77
CA LEU A 141 -1.47 -1.08 14.08
C LEU A 141 -2.12 -0.94 15.46
N ASP A 142 -2.90 -1.93 15.91
CA ASP A 142 -3.52 -1.95 17.23
C ASP A 142 -2.50 -2.08 18.37
N LEU A 143 -1.28 -2.55 18.08
CA LEU A 143 -0.17 -2.60 19.05
C LEU A 143 0.56 -1.26 19.19
N ILE A 144 0.28 -0.27 18.33
CA ILE A 144 0.90 1.05 18.35
C ILE A 144 0.10 1.96 19.29
N ASP A 145 0.79 2.64 20.21
CA ASP A 145 0.14 3.62 21.09
C ASP A 145 -0.50 4.74 20.25
N PRO A 146 -1.80 5.04 20.43
CA PRO A 146 -2.47 6.15 19.74
C PRO A 146 -1.75 7.50 19.89
N ASN A 147 -1.08 7.74 21.03
CA ASN A 147 -0.34 8.95 21.32
C ASN A 147 1.00 9.04 20.57
N PHE A 148 1.47 7.95 19.94
CA PHE A 148 2.66 7.96 19.10
C PHE A 148 2.54 8.99 17.98
N PHE A 149 1.36 9.12 17.38
CA PHE A 149 1.13 9.98 16.23
C PHE A 149 0.88 11.46 16.58
N LEU A 150 0.69 11.77 17.87
CA LEU A 150 0.39 13.11 18.37
C LEU A 150 1.67 13.83 18.79
N LEU A 151 1.76 15.11 18.46
CA LEU A 151 2.89 15.93 18.88
C LEU A 151 2.76 16.26 20.37
N THR A 152 3.79 15.91 21.13
CA THR A 152 4.01 16.37 22.51
C THR A 152 5.13 17.42 22.45
N ILE A 153 5.00 18.52 23.19
CA ILE A 153 6.11 19.46 23.35
C ILE A 153 6.69 19.24 24.75
N ASP A 154 8.01 19.07 24.79
CA ASP A 154 8.74 18.67 25.99
C ASP A 154 9.50 19.87 26.57
N ASN A 155 9.69 20.96 25.80
CA ASN A 155 10.44 22.13 26.25
C ASN A 155 10.03 23.44 25.57
N LEU A 156 9.64 24.44 26.36
CA LEU A 156 9.18 25.77 25.91
C LEU A 156 10.25 26.56 25.16
N ALA A 157 11.53 26.29 25.42
CA ALA A 157 12.66 26.97 24.79
C ALA A 157 12.79 26.65 23.28
N ASN A 158 12.31 25.48 22.83
CA ASN A 158 12.48 25.00 21.45
C ASN A 158 11.19 24.99 20.62
N VAL A 159 10.16 25.72 21.06
CA VAL A 159 8.85 25.76 20.39
C VAL A 159 8.95 26.14 18.92
N GLY A 160 9.82 27.10 18.57
CA GLY A 160 10.03 27.51 17.18
C GLY A 160 10.57 26.40 16.29
N LEU A 161 11.56 25.64 16.76
CA LEU A 161 12.14 24.51 16.02
C LEU A 161 11.12 23.37 15.86
N GLN A 162 10.34 23.12 16.91
CA GLN A 162 9.29 22.11 16.87
C GLN A 162 8.16 22.45 15.89
N LEU A 163 7.81 23.73 15.76
CA LEU A 163 6.85 24.20 14.76
C LEU A 163 7.35 23.92 13.33
N VAL A 164 8.64 24.16 13.06
CA VAL A 164 9.24 23.86 11.75
C VAL A 164 9.21 22.37 11.47
N PHE A 165 9.60 21.52 12.43
CA PHE A 165 9.54 20.07 12.27
C PHE A 165 8.11 19.53 12.13
N SER A 166 7.12 20.15 12.79
CA SER A 166 5.71 19.83 12.58
C SER A 166 5.27 20.09 11.15
N GLY A 167 5.75 21.18 10.54
CA GLY A 167 5.49 21.48 9.13
C GLY A 167 6.07 20.41 8.20
N VAL A 168 7.30 19.96 8.45
CA VAL A 168 7.93 18.87 7.69
C VAL A 168 7.17 17.56 7.87
N TYR A 169 6.76 17.24 9.10
CA TYR A 169 5.97 16.05 9.41
C TYR A 169 4.64 16.04 8.64
N LEU A 170 3.88 17.14 8.68
CA LEU A 170 2.65 17.31 7.91
C LEU A 170 2.88 17.06 6.41
N LEU A 171 3.93 17.65 5.86
CA LEU A 171 4.29 17.47 4.45
C LEU A 171 4.61 16.00 4.13
N THR A 172 5.39 15.31 4.97
CA THR A 172 5.67 13.87 4.78
C THR A 172 4.41 12.99 4.87
N MET A 173 3.47 13.36 5.74
CA MET A 173 2.19 12.65 5.88
C MET A 173 1.33 12.83 4.63
N VAL A 174 1.25 14.04 4.07
CA VAL A 174 0.54 14.30 2.81
C VAL A 174 1.11 13.46 1.67
N PHE A 175 2.43 13.41 1.51
CA PHE A 175 3.05 12.54 0.50
C PHE A 175 2.72 11.06 0.74
N SER A 176 2.82 10.60 1.98
CA SER A 176 2.49 9.22 2.35
C SER A 176 1.04 8.86 1.98
N ILE A 177 0.09 9.74 2.25
CA ILE A 177 -1.32 9.59 1.88
C ILE A 177 -1.50 9.48 0.37
N LEU A 178 -0.83 10.34 -0.41
CA LEU A 178 -0.90 10.29 -1.87
C LEU A 178 -0.36 8.94 -2.40
N GLY A 179 0.75 8.45 -1.84
CA GLY A 179 1.32 7.15 -2.20
C GLY A 179 0.41 5.98 -1.88
N LEU A 180 -0.17 5.98 -0.67
CA LEU A 180 -1.13 4.97 -0.25
C LEU A 180 -2.41 5.01 -1.09
N SER A 181 -2.86 6.21 -1.51
CA SER A 181 -4.01 6.37 -2.40
C SER A 181 -3.74 5.78 -3.78
N VAL A 182 -2.55 6.03 -4.35
CA VAL A 182 -2.12 5.41 -5.62
C VAL A 182 -2.05 3.89 -5.47
N ARG A 183 -1.50 3.38 -4.36
CA ARG A 183 -1.50 1.94 -4.06
C ARG A 183 -2.91 1.37 -4.08
N TYR A 184 -3.84 2.02 -3.39
CA TYR A 184 -5.23 1.60 -3.27
C TYR A 184 -5.85 1.43 -4.66
N MET A 185 -5.68 2.42 -5.54
CA MET A 185 -6.15 2.34 -6.93
C MET A 185 -5.48 1.20 -7.73
N LEU A 186 -4.17 1.02 -7.59
CA LEU A 186 -3.43 -0.05 -8.29
C LEU A 186 -3.89 -1.44 -7.84
N VAL A 187 -4.16 -1.63 -6.54
CA VAL A 187 -4.69 -2.88 -6.00
C VAL A 187 -6.12 -3.11 -6.49
N ALA A 188 -6.97 -2.08 -6.51
CA ALA A 188 -8.34 -2.20 -7.03
C ALA A 188 -8.36 -2.63 -8.51
N ILE A 189 -7.52 -2.02 -9.35
CA ILE A 189 -7.33 -2.40 -10.76
C ILE A 189 -6.71 -3.81 -10.87
N GLY A 190 -5.90 -4.21 -9.88
CA GLY A 190 -5.25 -5.50 -9.81
C GLY A 190 -6.18 -6.71 -9.89
N VAL A 191 -7.44 -6.57 -9.45
CA VAL A 191 -8.50 -7.60 -9.56
C VAL A 191 -8.67 -8.07 -11.00
N VAL A 192 -8.59 -7.13 -11.95
CA VAL A 192 -8.76 -7.38 -13.39
C VAL A 192 -7.53 -8.11 -13.96
N PHE A 193 -6.34 -7.76 -13.47
CA PHE A 193 -5.08 -8.35 -13.91
C PHE A 193 -4.78 -9.70 -13.26
N PHE A 194 -5.36 -10.00 -12.11
CA PHE A 194 -5.11 -11.24 -11.38
C PHE A 194 -5.46 -12.52 -12.18
N PRO A 195 -6.66 -12.67 -12.79
CA PRO A 195 -6.95 -13.84 -13.63
C PRO A 195 -6.02 -13.94 -14.86
N LEU A 196 -5.61 -12.81 -15.44
CA LEU A 196 -4.62 -12.77 -16.53
C LEU A 196 -3.25 -13.27 -16.06
N GLY A 197 -2.83 -12.87 -14.85
CA GLY A 197 -1.60 -13.34 -14.23
C GLY A 197 -1.61 -14.86 -14.05
N ILE A 198 -2.71 -15.43 -13.55
CA ILE A 198 -2.91 -16.88 -13.41
C ILE A 198 -2.84 -17.55 -14.78
N PHE A 199 -3.62 -17.07 -15.74
CA PHE A 199 -3.67 -17.60 -17.11
C PHE A 199 -2.30 -17.67 -17.76
N PHE A 200 -1.54 -16.56 -17.75
CA PHE A 200 -0.20 -16.54 -18.34
C PHE A 200 0.80 -17.43 -17.61
N ASN A 201 0.65 -17.66 -16.30
CA ASN A 201 1.56 -18.51 -15.53
C ASN A 201 1.46 -20.00 -15.91
N PHE A 202 0.33 -20.44 -16.46
CA PHE A 202 0.12 -21.82 -16.90
C PHE A 202 0.54 -22.08 -18.36
N ILE A 203 0.78 -21.04 -19.16
CA ILE A 203 1.15 -21.17 -20.57
C ILE A 203 2.69 -21.06 -20.70
N PRO A 204 3.40 -22.13 -21.13
CA PRO A 204 4.87 -22.18 -21.09
C PRO A 204 5.61 -20.98 -21.70
N PRO A 205 5.31 -20.50 -22.93
CA PRO A 205 6.07 -19.39 -23.53
C PRO A 205 5.88 -18.04 -22.81
N ILE A 206 4.80 -17.86 -22.05
CA ILE A 206 4.45 -16.58 -21.40
C ILE A 206 4.41 -16.67 -19.87
N LYS A 207 4.91 -17.78 -19.31
CA LYS A 207 4.95 -18.04 -17.86
C LYS A 207 5.67 -16.95 -17.06
N SER A 208 6.71 -16.36 -17.63
CA SER A 208 7.45 -15.26 -16.99
C SER A 208 6.56 -14.04 -16.72
N TYR A 209 5.66 -13.70 -17.65
CA TYR A 209 4.74 -12.57 -17.53
C TYR A 209 3.69 -12.82 -16.46
N GLY A 210 3.10 -14.02 -16.43
CA GLY A 210 2.13 -14.37 -15.38
C GLY A 210 2.72 -14.29 -13.98
N ARG A 211 3.94 -14.83 -13.82
CA ARG A 211 4.68 -14.76 -12.55
C ARG A 211 5.00 -13.31 -12.15
N LEU A 212 5.34 -12.44 -13.09
CA LEU A 212 5.59 -11.02 -12.85
C LEU A 212 4.32 -10.33 -12.33
N ILE A 213 3.18 -10.50 -13.01
CA ILE A 213 1.91 -9.88 -12.63
C ILE A 213 1.53 -10.31 -11.21
N ILE A 214 1.51 -11.63 -10.94
CA ILE A 214 1.15 -12.16 -9.62
C ILE A 214 2.10 -11.61 -8.54
N ASN A 215 3.42 -11.65 -8.77
CA ASN A 215 4.38 -11.16 -7.78
C ASN A 215 4.20 -9.68 -7.47
N THR A 216 3.99 -8.84 -8.51
CA THR A 216 3.77 -7.41 -8.32
C THR A 216 2.50 -7.14 -7.54
N LEU A 217 1.40 -7.82 -7.87
CA LEU A 217 0.14 -7.69 -7.13
C LEU A 217 0.29 -8.13 -5.67
N MET A 218 0.94 -9.27 -5.42
CA MET A 218 1.17 -9.74 -4.04
C MET A 218 2.02 -8.75 -3.24
N ILE A 219 3.06 -8.16 -3.83
CA ILE A 219 3.86 -7.12 -3.16
C ILE A 219 2.99 -5.91 -2.83
N LEU A 220 2.16 -5.43 -3.76
CA LEU A 220 1.27 -4.29 -3.52
C LEU A 220 0.21 -4.55 -2.44
N ILE A 221 -0.29 -5.79 -2.36
CA ILE A 221 -1.27 -6.20 -1.34
C ILE A 221 -0.63 -6.25 0.05
N PHE A 222 0.56 -6.84 0.19
CA PHE A 222 1.24 -7.01 1.48
C PHE A 222 2.10 -5.82 1.91
N LEU A 223 2.20 -4.78 1.08
CA LEU A 223 2.98 -3.59 1.42
C LEU A 223 2.53 -2.89 2.73
N PRO A 224 1.23 -2.68 2.99
CA PRO A 224 0.77 -2.01 4.22
C PRO A 224 1.19 -2.73 5.49
N PHE A 225 1.22 -4.06 5.45
CA PHE A 225 1.69 -4.89 6.55
C PHE A 225 3.14 -4.59 6.91
N PHE A 226 4.05 -4.52 5.93
CA PHE A 226 5.45 -4.16 6.18
C PHE A 226 5.59 -2.71 6.66
N GLN A 227 4.77 -1.80 6.16
CA GLN A 227 4.76 -0.41 6.63
C GLN A 227 4.27 -0.30 8.08
N ALA A 228 3.27 -1.08 8.48
CA ALA A 228 2.82 -1.15 9.87
C ALA A 228 3.91 -1.71 10.80
N LEU A 229 4.69 -2.72 10.36
CA LEU A 229 5.85 -3.19 11.12
C LEU A 229 6.90 -2.11 11.33
N LEU A 230 7.17 -1.30 10.30
CA LEU A 230 8.10 -0.17 10.39
C LEU A 230 7.61 0.89 11.38
N LEU A 231 6.31 1.21 11.35
CA LEU A 231 5.68 2.13 12.30
C LEU A 231 5.70 1.57 13.73
N LEU A 232 5.45 0.27 13.92
CA LEU A 232 5.54 -0.38 15.23
C LEU A 232 6.96 -0.30 15.79
N GLY A 233 7.96 -0.60 14.97
CA GLY A 233 9.37 -0.45 15.36
C GLY A 233 9.70 0.97 15.79
N ALA A 234 9.24 1.97 15.03
CA ALA A 234 9.41 3.38 15.40
C ALA A 234 8.68 3.75 16.71
N SER A 235 7.49 3.21 16.94
CA SER A 235 6.75 3.41 18.19
C SER A 235 7.50 2.87 19.39
N LYS A 236 8.12 1.69 19.28
CA LYS A 236 8.91 1.10 20.36
C LYS A 236 10.24 1.80 20.60
N LEU A 237 10.81 2.47 19.59
CA LEU A 237 12.02 3.29 19.78
C LEU A 237 11.79 4.50 20.69
N ILE A 238 10.58 5.08 20.68
CA ILE A 238 10.24 6.27 21.48
C ILE A 238 10.10 5.94 22.98
N GLU A 239 9.86 4.68 23.33
CA GLU A 239 9.81 4.24 24.73
C GLU A 239 11.17 4.36 25.43
N ILE A 240 12.27 4.44 24.66
CA ILE A 240 13.62 4.63 25.20
C ILE A 240 13.82 6.12 25.57
N PRO A 241 14.23 6.45 26.81
CA PRO A 241 14.32 7.84 27.31
C PRO A 241 15.13 8.81 26.43
N ILE A 242 16.16 8.31 25.75
CA ILE A 242 17.02 9.12 24.86
C ILE A 242 16.20 9.67 23.68
N PHE A 243 15.25 8.88 23.16
CA PHE A 243 14.47 9.23 21.98
C PHE A 243 13.19 10.03 22.31
N GLN A 244 12.80 10.13 23.57
CA GLN A 244 11.63 10.92 23.98
C GLN A 244 11.79 12.39 23.57
N ASN A 245 12.96 12.99 23.83
CA ASN A 245 13.26 14.37 23.45
C ASN A 245 13.31 14.59 21.92
N PHE A 246 13.40 13.52 21.13
CA PHE A 246 13.45 13.55 19.67
C PHE A 246 12.21 12.94 19.02
N LYS A 247 11.08 12.86 19.74
CA LYS A 247 9.84 12.22 19.28
C LYS A 247 9.45 12.63 17.87
N ILE A 248 9.39 13.95 17.61
CA ILE A 248 8.97 14.49 16.30
C ILE A 248 9.90 14.08 15.16
N LEU A 249 11.21 13.96 15.43
CA LEU A 249 12.19 13.53 14.45
C LEU A 249 12.02 12.04 14.13
N VAL A 250 11.82 11.21 15.16
CA VAL A 250 11.57 9.76 14.99
C VAL A 250 10.26 9.53 14.22
N MET A 251 9.18 10.25 14.55
CA MET A 251 7.91 10.17 13.82
C MET A 251 8.04 10.58 12.35
N THR A 252 8.74 11.69 12.09
CA THR A 252 8.98 12.18 10.72
C THR A 252 9.84 11.20 9.94
N ALA A 253 10.87 10.63 10.56
CA ALA A 253 11.71 9.61 9.96
C ALA A 253 10.92 8.33 9.64
N ALA A 254 10.03 7.90 10.55
CA ALA A 254 9.19 6.73 10.33
C ALA A 254 8.24 6.93 9.14
N MET A 255 7.56 8.07 9.05
CA MET A 255 6.69 8.38 7.91
C MET A 255 7.47 8.54 6.59
N SER A 256 8.64 9.19 6.64
CA SER A 256 9.58 9.25 5.51
C SER A 256 9.97 7.84 5.03
N LEU A 257 10.23 6.92 5.95
CA LEU A 257 10.60 5.54 5.63
C LEU A 257 9.42 4.79 5.00
N VAL A 258 8.20 4.96 5.51
CA VAL A 258 6.97 4.41 4.91
C VAL A 258 6.79 4.89 3.46
N TRP A 259 7.02 6.18 3.21
CA TRP A 259 6.99 6.73 1.85
C TRP A 259 8.11 6.16 0.97
N CYS A 260 9.33 6.13 1.48
CA CYS A 260 10.48 5.60 0.76
C CYS A 260 10.31 4.12 0.40
N SER A 261 9.78 3.30 1.33
CA SER A 261 9.52 1.88 1.09
C SER A 261 8.47 1.68 -0.01
N MET A 262 7.43 2.53 -0.06
CA MET A 262 6.43 2.52 -1.12
C MET A 262 7.07 2.78 -2.48
N VAL A 263 7.82 3.87 -2.62
CA VAL A 263 8.48 4.25 -3.87
C VAL A 263 9.49 3.19 -4.31
N PHE A 264 10.31 2.70 -3.37
CA PHE A 264 11.30 1.67 -3.63
C PHE A 264 10.67 0.38 -4.16
N LEU A 265 9.58 -0.09 -3.53
CA LEU A 265 8.94 -1.34 -3.95
C LEU A 265 8.18 -1.19 -5.27
N LEU A 266 7.60 -0.02 -5.56
CA LEU A 266 7.05 0.28 -6.88
C LEU A 266 8.13 0.26 -7.97
N LEU A 267 9.24 0.96 -7.75
CA LEU A 267 10.37 0.97 -8.69
C LEU A 267 10.95 -0.43 -8.88
N PHE A 268 11.11 -1.19 -7.80
CA PHE A 268 11.57 -2.57 -7.85
C PHE A 268 10.62 -3.44 -8.68
N ALA A 269 9.31 -3.30 -8.51
CA ALA A 269 8.32 -4.02 -9.30
C ALA A 269 8.42 -3.67 -10.80
N ILE A 270 8.60 -2.39 -11.15
CA ILE A 270 8.77 -1.94 -12.53
C ILE A 270 10.07 -2.47 -13.14
N ILE A 271 11.20 -2.35 -12.44
CA ILE A 271 12.51 -2.82 -12.93
C ILE A 271 12.48 -4.34 -13.12
N LYS A 272 11.97 -5.08 -12.12
CA LYS A 272 11.81 -6.53 -12.22
C LYS A 272 10.89 -6.91 -13.37
N ALA A 273 9.86 -6.09 -13.64
CA ALA A 273 8.99 -6.30 -14.78
C ALA A 273 9.75 -6.17 -16.09
N VAL A 274 10.48 -5.06 -16.29
CA VAL A 274 11.28 -4.80 -17.49
C VAL A 274 12.32 -5.91 -17.72
N ILE A 275 13.07 -6.30 -16.69
CA ILE A 275 14.08 -7.37 -16.77
C ILE A 275 13.43 -8.72 -17.11
N GLY A 276 12.26 -9.02 -16.52
CA GLY A 276 11.51 -10.23 -16.80
C GLY A 276 11.06 -10.33 -18.26
N VAL A 277 10.65 -9.20 -18.85
CA VAL A 277 10.32 -9.10 -20.27
C VAL A 277 11.56 -9.27 -21.14
N TRP A 278 12.66 -8.60 -20.80
CA TRP A 278 13.92 -8.67 -21.55
C TRP A 278 14.45 -10.11 -21.64
N ASN A 279 14.43 -10.84 -20.52
CA ASN A 279 14.97 -12.20 -20.45
C ASN A 279 14.03 -13.27 -21.03
N SER A 280 12.80 -12.91 -21.40
CA SER A 280 11.86 -13.86 -22.00
C SER A 280 12.27 -14.23 -23.43
N SER A 281 11.79 -15.37 -23.93
CA SER A 281 12.02 -15.79 -25.32
C SER A 281 11.53 -14.75 -26.34
N VAL A 282 10.45 -14.03 -26.02
CA VAL A 282 9.94 -12.91 -26.83
C VAL A 282 10.94 -11.75 -26.84
N GLY A 283 11.51 -11.41 -25.69
CA GLY A 283 12.56 -10.39 -25.56
C GLY A 283 13.86 -10.73 -26.30
N GLN A 284 14.21 -12.01 -26.37
CA GLN A 284 15.35 -12.47 -27.16
C GLN A 284 15.10 -12.34 -28.66
N VAL A 285 13.91 -12.68 -29.14
CA VAL A 285 13.53 -12.55 -30.56
C VAL A 285 13.51 -11.07 -30.98
N THR A 286 12.96 -10.18 -30.16
CA THR A 286 13.00 -8.73 -30.45
C THR A 286 14.41 -8.17 -30.43
N ARG A 287 15.31 -8.67 -29.55
CA ARG A 287 16.72 -8.28 -29.56
C ARG A 287 17.45 -8.69 -30.83
N ILE A 288 17.17 -9.90 -31.32
CA ILE A 288 17.73 -10.39 -32.59
C ILE A 288 17.18 -9.57 -33.75
N ALA A 289 15.89 -9.27 -33.77
CA ALA A 289 15.26 -8.43 -34.80
C ALA A 289 15.80 -6.98 -34.78
N ALA A 290 15.98 -6.39 -33.59
CA ALA A 290 16.53 -5.04 -33.45
C ALA A 290 18.04 -4.97 -33.74
N GLY A 291 18.79 -6.05 -33.47
CA GLY A 291 20.20 -6.16 -33.80
C GLY A 291 20.47 -6.43 -35.28
N ALA A 292 19.56 -7.11 -35.98
CA ALA A 292 19.64 -7.36 -37.42
C ALA A 292 19.29 -6.12 -38.29
N LEU A 293 18.81 -5.05 -37.66
CA LEU A 293 18.53 -3.75 -38.29
C LEU A 293 19.70 -2.75 -38.20
N LYS A 294 20.86 -3.17 -37.65
CA LYS A 294 22.13 -2.43 -37.70
C LYS A 294 23.08 -3.09 -38.68
#